data_AF-A0A9R0V8S5-F1
#
_entry.id   AF-A0A9R0V8S5-F1
#
_cell.length_a   1.000
_cell.length_b   1.000
_cell.length_c   1.000
_cell.angle_alpha   90.00
_cell.angle_beta   90.00
_cell.angle_gamma   90.00
#
_symmetry.space_group_name_H-M   'P 1'
#
loop_
_entity.id
_entity.type
_entity.pdbx_description
1 polymer ?
#
loop_
_entity_poly.entity_id
_entity_poly.type
_entity_poly.pdbx_seq_one_letter_code
_entity_poly.pdbx_strand_id
1 'polypeptide(L)'
;MANTRLTVVAMLVILLQLSTLSVARHHGGGGRGGGGGTPGVMTVNGFQKGEDGGAPSECDGKFHSDKDMIVALSTRWYAGGRRCGKMINITSKKNGRTVQAKVVDECDSNHGCKTNIVDTSEAVWKALGLDSDIGEVPVTWSDA
;
A
#
# COMPACT_ATOMS: atom_id res chain seq x y z
N MET A 1 58.52 26.48 36.53
CA MET A 1 58.11 25.07 36.78
C MET A 1 57.16 25.05 37.98
N ALA A 2 56.18 24.14 37.94
CA ALA A 2 54.98 23.99 38.81
C ALA A 2 53.83 24.99 38.54
N ASN A 3 52.55 24.62 38.47
CA ASN A 3 51.89 23.32 38.32
C ASN A 3 50.45 23.58 37.84
N THR A 4 50.18 23.22 36.59
CA THR A 4 48.86 23.24 35.96
C THR A 4 48.10 21.98 36.37
N ARG A 5 47.13 22.03 37.30
CA ARG A 5 45.95 21.12 37.41
C ARG A 5 45.00 21.70 38.46
N LEU A 6 43.90 22.34 38.07
CA LEU A 6 42.59 22.25 38.77
C LEU A 6 41.45 23.13 38.19
N THR A 7 41.63 23.88 37.10
CA THR A 7 40.57 24.80 36.61
C THR A 7 39.75 24.30 35.42
N VAL A 8 40.03 23.11 34.87
CA VAL A 8 39.35 22.63 33.65
C VAL A 8 38.06 21.85 33.94
N VAL A 9 37.84 21.38 35.17
CA VAL A 9 36.68 20.49 35.46
C VAL A 9 35.43 21.27 35.88
N ALA A 10 35.55 22.50 36.38
CA ALA A 10 34.41 23.27 36.87
C ALA A 10 33.65 24.09 35.81
N MET A 11 34.22 24.29 34.61
CA MET A 11 33.61 25.11 33.54
C MET A 11 32.81 24.31 32.50
N LEU A 12 32.83 22.97 32.55
CA LEU A 12 32.15 22.12 31.57
C LEU A 12 30.77 21.62 32.00
N VAL A 13 30.34 21.89 33.24
CA VAL A 13 29.07 21.35 33.78
C VAL A 13 27.93 22.38 33.78
N ILE A 14 28.17 23.67 33.50
CA ILE A 14 27.16 24.74 33.74
C ILE A 14 26.69 25.48 32.45
N LEU A 15 27.02 25.01 31.24
CA LEU A 15 26.45 25.57 30.00
C LEU A 15 25.69 24.55 29.14
N LEU A 16 25.33 23.40 29.73
CA LEU A 16 24.48 22.38 29.11
C LEU A 16 22.98 22.64 29.34
N GLN A 17 22.51 23.89 29.44
CA GLN A 17 21.09 24.20 29.49
C GLN A 17 20.89 25.57 28.84
N LEU A 18 20.49 25.60 27.57
CA LEU A 18 19.72 26.66 26.86
C LEU A 18 19.98 26.61 25.34
N SER A 19 19.72 25.45 24.73
CA SER A 19 19.61 25.35 23.26
C SER A 19 18.56 24.32 22.86
N THR A 20 17.35 24.47 23.42
CA THR A 20 16.14 23.84 22.89
C THR A 20 15.10 24.91 22.58
N LEU A 21 15.43 25.81 21.65
CA LEU A 21 14.38 26.46 20.86
C LEU A 21 13.78 25.37 19.97
N SER A 22 12.70 24.75 20.45
CA SER A 22 11.84 23.92 19.63
C SER A 22 11.32 24.80 18.49
N VAL A 23 11.82 24.57 17.27
CA VAL A 23 11.13 25.02 16.06
C VAL A 23 9.79 24.30 16.06
N ALA A 24 8.74 25.00 16.48
CA ALA A 24 7.38 24.61 16.18
C ALA A 24 7.25 24.66 14.66
N ARG A 25 7.47 23.52 13.98
CA ARG A 25 6.88 23.34 12.66
C ARG A 25 5.38 23.46 12.88
N HIS A 26 4.83 24.61 12.49
CA HIS A 26 3.43 24.69 12.12
C HIS A 26 3.23 23.64 11.03
N HIS A 27 2.82 22.45 11.43
CA HIS A 27 2.08 21.54 10.58
C HIS A 27 0.80 22.29 10.24
N GLY A 28 0.89 23.10 9.18
CA GLY A 28 -0.28 23.66 8.52
C GLY A 28 -1.25 22.51 8.30
N GLY A 29 -2.41 22.62 8.94
CA GLY A 29 -3.53 21.75 8.70
C GLY A 29 -3.93 21.84 7.24
N GLY A 30 -3.40 20.91 6.44
CA GLY A 30 -3.82 20.66 5.08
C GLY A 30 -4.90 19.59 5.09
N GLY A 31 -6.16 20.02 5.12
CA GLY A 31 -7.31 19.29 4.58
C GLY A 31 -7.51 17.83 5.02
N ARG A 32 -8.11 17.62 6.19
CA ARG A 32 -8.98 16.46 6.40
C ARG A 32 -10.23 16.64 5.52
N GLY A 33 -10.24 16.01 4.35
CA GLY A 33 -11.40 15.97 3.46
C GLY A 33 -11.28 14.89 2.40
N GLY A 34 -11.94 13.75 2.64
CA GLY A 34 -12.12 12.65 1.67
C GLY A 34 -11.80 11.28 2.29
N GLY A 35 -12.81 10.42 2.46
CA GLY A 35 -12.71 9.12 3.15
C GLY A 35 -11.50 8.28 2.72
N GLY A 36 -10.63 7.94 3.69
CA GLY A 36 -9.30 7.41 3.44
C GLY A 36 -9.27 5.89 3.27
N GLY A 37 -8.97 5.42 2.06
CA GLY A 37 -8.58 4.02 1.80
C GLY A 37 -7.07 3.80 2.00
N THR A 38 -6.69 2.54 2.16
CA THR A 38 -5.30 2.06 2.22
C THR A 38 -4.60 2.35 0.88
N PRO A 39 -3.50 3.12 0.85
CA PRO A 39 -2.73 3.34 -0.37
C PRO A 39 -2.11 2.05 -0.90
N GLY A 40 -2.18 1.84 -2.22
CA GLY A 40 -1.57 0.70 -2.90
C GLY A 40 -1.20 1.01 -4.34
N VAL A 41 -0.59 0.02 -4.99
CA VAL A 41 -0.35 0.00 -6.43
C VAL A 41 -1.25 -1.08 -7.03
N MET A 42 -2.00 -0.73 -8.06
CA MET A 42 -2.80 -1.68 -8.81
C MET A 42 -2.01 -2.15 -10.03
N THR A 43 -1.99 -3.46 -10.23
CA THR A 43 -1.41 -4.17 -11.39
C THR A 43 -2.50 -4.89 -12.18
N VAL A 44 -2.17 -5.31 -13.40
CA VAL A 44 -3.02 -6.17 -14.22
C VAL A 44 -2.50 -7.61 -14.13
N ASN A 45 -3.41 -8.57 -13.91
CA ASN A 45 -3.11 -10.00 -13.87
C ASN A 45 -4.18 -10.80 -14.63
N GLY A 46 -3.73 -11.83 -15.33
CA GLY A 46 -4.59 -12.83 -15.95
C GLY A 46 -4.95 -13.93 -14.97
N PHE A 47 -6.24 -14.17 -14.75
CA PHE A 47 -6.74 -15.19 -13.82
C PHE A 47 -7.21 -16.46 -14.53
N GLN A 48 -7.09 -16.51 -15.86
CA GLN A 48 -7.48 -17.66 -16.64
C GLN A 48 -6.36 -18.70 -16.68
N LYS A 49 -6.74 -19.92 -17.07
CA LYS A 49 -5.78 -21.00 -17.20
C LYS A 49 -4.77 -20.71 -18.32
N GLY A 50 -3.49 -20.74 -17.95
CA GLY A 50 -2.38 -20.56 -18.90
C GLY A 50 -1.93 -19.10 -19.07
N GLU A 51 -2.44 -18.20 -18.24
CA GLU A 51 -1.98 -16.81 -18.16
C GLU A 51 -1.03 -16.59 -16.99
N ASP A 52 -0.65 -15.33 -16.77
CA ASP A 52 0.38 -14.93 -15.81
C ASP A 52 0.07 -15.29 -14.36
N GLY A 53 -1.22 -15.36 -13.97
CA GLY A 53 -1.63 -15.81 -12.64
C GLY A 53 -1.27 -17.27 -12.34
N GLY A 54 -0.95 -18.06 -13.38
CA GLY A 54 -0.35 -19.38 -13.25
C GLY A 54 -1.30 -20.43 -12.67
N ALA A 55 -1.36 -20.54 -11.34
CA ALA A 55 -2.14 -21.55 -10.62
C ALA A 55 -3.60 -21.11 -10.42
N PRO A 56 -4.52 -22.04 -10.07
CA PRO A 56 -5.85 -21.66 -9.62
C PRO A 56 -5.80 -20.79 -8.35
N SER A 57 -6.73 -19.86 -8.20
CA SER A 57 -6.70 -18.87 -7.12
C SER A 57 -6.91 -19.46 -5.73
N GLU A 58 -6.19 -18.91 -4.75
CA GLU A 58 -6.07 -19.46 -3.38
C GLU A 58 -7.40 -19.52 -2.62
N CYS A 59 -8.37 -18.64 -2.88
CA CYS A 59 -9.62 -18.64 -2.12
C CYS A 59 -10.55 -19.82 -2.44
N ASP A 60 -10.54 -20.33 -3.67
CA ASP A 60 -11.50 -21.33 -4.13
C ASP A 60 -10.95 -22.43 -5.04
N GLY A 61 -9.65 -22.40 -5.34
CA GLY A 61 -8.96 -23.39 -6.15
C GLY A 61 -9.40 -23.38 -7.61
N LYS A 62 -9.82 -22.21 -8.15
CA LYS A 62 -10.33 -22.09 -9.53
C LYS A 62 -9.59 -21.02 -10.32
N PHE A 63 -9.57 -21.21 -11.63
CA PHE A 63 -9.33 -20.13 -12.57
C PHE A 63 -10.60 -19.28 -12.72
N HIS A 64 -10.43 -17.99 -12.97
CA HIS A 64 -11.52 -17.04 -13.16
C HIS A 64 -11.35 -16.32 -14.49
N SER A 65 -12.41 -15.74 -15.05
CA SER A 65 -12.29 -14.99 -16.30
C SER A 65 -11.70 -13.61 -16.02
N ASP A 66 -10.87 -13.08 -16.93
CA ASP A 66 -10.40 -11.68 -16.84
C ASP A 66 -11.52 -10.64 -17.01
N LYS A 67 -12.72 -11.13 -17.38
CA LYS A 67 -13.95 -10.33 -17.46
C LYS A 67 -14.65 -10.22 -16.10
N ASP A 68 -14.25 -10.99 -15.10
CA ASP A 68 -14.81 -10.95 -13.76
C ASP A 68 -14.23 -9.75 -12.98
N MET A 69 -14.99 -9.13 -12.08
CA MET A 69 -14.49 -8.04 -11.24
C MET A 69 -13.77 -8.61 -10.02
N ILE A 70 -12.52 -9.02 -10.19
CA ILE A 70 -11.75 -9.79 -9.18
C ILE A 70 -10.36 -9.23 -8.92
N VAL A 71 -9.79 -9.63 -7.78
CA VAL A 71 -8.52 -9.12 -7.29
C VAL A 71 -7.77 -10.16 -6.44
N ALA A 72 -6.44 -10.17 -6.57
CA ALA A 72 -5.50 -10.73 -5.62
C ALA A 72 -4.91 -9.62 -4.74
N LEU A 73 -4.70 -9.92 -3.45
CA LEU A 73 -4.10 -8.96 -2.52
C LEU A 73 -2.73 -9.42 -2.07
N SER A 74 -1.78 -8.51 -1.89
CA SER A 74 -0.50 -8.83 -1.24
C SER A 74 -0.72 -9.60 0.07
N THR A 75 0.14 -10.55 0.40
CA THR A 75 0.06 -11.46 1.56
C THR A 75 -0.51 -10.84 2.84
N ARG A 76 0.02 -9.67 3.26
CA ARG A 76 -0.46 -8.99 4.48
C ARG A 76 -1.93 -8.56 4.38
N TRP A 77 -2.36 -8.11 3.21
CA TRP A 77 -3.73 -7.68 2.93
C TRP A 77 -4.65 -8.85 2.64
N TYR A 78 -4.16 -9.91 1.98
CA TYR A 78 -4.88 -11.18 1.88
C TYR A 78 -5.20 -11.76 3.28
N ALA A 79 -4.25 -11.59 4.21
CA ALA A 79 -4.41 -11.89 5.63
C ALA A 79 -4.82 -13.35 5.90
N GLY A 80 -4.14 -14.28 5.22
CA GLY A 80 -4.41 -15.72 5.33
C GLY A 80 -5.84 -16.08 4.92
N GLY A 81 -6.34 -15.50 3.84
CA GLY A 81 -7.68 -15.77 3.31
C GLY A 81 -8.83 -15.09 4.07
N ARG A 82 -8.57 -14.26 5.09
CA ARG A 82 -9.64 -13.56 5.83
C ARG A 82 -10.52 -12.64 4.98
N ARG A 83 -10.04 -12.27 3.78
CA ARG A 83 -10.78 -11.46 2.80
C ARG A 83 -11.38 -12.28 1.65
N CYS A 84 -11.16 -13.58 1.59
CA CYS A 84 -11.69 -14.42 0.51
C CYS A 84 -13.20 -14.25 0.32
N GLY A 85 -13.60 -14.04 -0.93
CA GLY A 85 -14.99 -13.84 -1.33
C GLY A 85 -15.60 -12.50 -0.92
N LYS A 86 -14.86 -11.62 -0.21
CA LYS A 86 -15.33 -10.29 0.17
C LYS A 86 -15.04 -9.28 -0.91
N MET A 87 -15.87 -8.24 -0.96
CA MET A 87 -15.68 -7.11 -1.85
C MET A 87 -14.74 -6.09 -1.21
N ILE A 88 -13.92 -5.44 -2.05
CA ILE A 88 -13.18 -4.23 -1.69
C ILE A 88 -13.56 -3.11 -2.63
N ASN A 89 -13.52 -1.87 -2.13
CA ASN A 89 -13.56 -0.67 -2.97
C ASN A 89 -12.14 -0.36 -3.44
N ILE A 90 -11.96 -0.10 -4.73
CA ILE A 90 -10.69 0.32 -5.35
C ILE A 90 -10.92 1.67 -6.02
N THR A 91 -10.21 2.70 -5.56
CA THR A 91 -10.30 4.07 -6.08
C THR A 91 -9.02 4.44 -6.79
N SER A 92 -9.13 4.83 -8.07
CA SER A 92 -8.00 5.33 -8.84
C SER A 92 -7.58 6.71 -8.37
N LYS A 93 -6.30 6.90 -8.04
CA LYS A 93 -5.77 8.24 -7.75
C LYS A 93 -5.64 9.12 -9.00
N LYS A 94 -5.69 8.53 -10.20
CA LYS A 94 -5.56 9.26 -11.48
C LYS A 94 -6.83 10.04 -11.83
N ASN A 95 -8.01 9.44 -11.62
CA ASN A 95 -9.28 10.02 -12.06
C ASN A 95 -10.39 10.01 -10.99
N GLY A 96 -10.13 9.50 -9.78
CA GLY A 96 -11.08 9.47 -8.67
C GLY A 96 -12.21 8.44 -8.81
N ARG A 97 -12.25 7.66 -9.90
CA ARG A 97 -13.27 6.61 -10.07
C ARG A 97 -13.05 5.49 -9.06
N THR A 98 -14.15 4.93 -8.59
CA THR A 98 -14.15 3.80 -7.64
C THR A 98 -14.96 2.64 -8.22
N VAL A 99 -14.44 1.43 -8.08
CA VAL A 99 -15.12 0.18 -8.45
C VAL A 99 -15.04 -0.80 -7.28
N GLN A 100 -15.90 -1.82 -7.31
CA GLN A 100 -15.81 -2.94 -6.38
C GLN A 100 -15.27 -4.17 -7.09
N ALA A 101 -14.39 -4.91 -6.42
CA ALA A 101 -13.85 -6.18 -6.89
C ALA A 101 -13.86 -7.22 -5.76
N LYS A 102 -14.06 -8.49 -6.11
CA LYS A 102 -14.08 -9.61 -5.17
C LYS A 102 -12.67 -10.17 -4.99
N VAL A 103 -12.23 -10.32 -3.75
CA VAL A 103 -10.95 -10.95 -3.44
C VAL A 103 -11.06 -12.45 -3.71
N VAL A 104 -10.23 -12.95 -4.62
CA VAL A 104 -10.17 -14.37 -5.00
C VAL A 104 -8.82 -15.00 -4.75
N ASP A 105 -7.77 -14.20 -4.55
CA ASP A 105 -6.42 -14.75 -4.54
C ASP A 105 -5.43 -13.98 -3.65
N GLU A 106 -4.27 -14.60 -3.44
CA GLU A 106 -3.11 -14.00 -2.82
C GLU A 106 -2.06 -13.62 -3.87
N CYS A 107 -1.56 -12.39 -3.80
CA CYS A 107 -0.32 -12.01 -4.48
C CYS A 107 0.84 -12.23 -3.50
N ASP A 108 1.48 -13.40 -3.57
CA ASP A 108 2.42 -13.85 -2.54
C ASP A 108 3.70 -13.00 -2.51
N SER A 109 3.83 -12.22 -1.43
CA SER A 109 4.94 -11.29 -1.25
C SER A 109 6.27 -11.97 -0.88
N ASN A 110 6.24 -13.27 -0.56
CA ASN A 110 7.45 -14.08 -0.32
C ASN A 110 7.98 -14.69 -1.63
N HIS A 111 7.16 -14.74 -2.68
CA HIS A 111 7.48 -15.38 -3.95
C HIS A 111 7.35 -14.43 -5.15
N GLY A 112 7.72 -13.15 -4.96
CA GLY A 112 7.94 -12.19 -6.05
C GLY A 112 6.95 -11.03 -6.12
N CYS A 113 5.81 -11.10 -5.43
CA CYS A 113 4.89 -9.96 -5.36
C CYS A 113 5.42 -8.85 -4.43
N LYS A 114 5.13 -7.58 -4.75
CA LYS A 114 5.39 -6.47 -3.81
C LYS A 114 4.38 -6.49 -2.65
N THR A 115 4.68 -5.79 -1.56
CA THR A 115 3.88 -5.84 -0.31
C THR A 115 2.67 -4.91 -0.26
N ASN A 116 2.42 -4.17 -1.34
CA ASN A 116 1.41 -3.13 -1.43
C ASN A 116 0.60 -3.19 -2.75
N ILE A 117 0.36 -4.40 -3.25
CA ILE A 117 -0.27 -4.70 -4.53
C ILE A 117 -1.75 -5.04 -4.35
N VAL A 118 -2.55 -4.46 -5.25
CA VAL A 118 -3.94 -4.80 -5.54
C VAL A 118 -3.91 -5.34 -6.97
N ASP A 119 -3.76 -6.64 -7.14
CA ASP A 119 -3.53 -7.25 -8.45
C ASP A 119 -4.85 -7.65 -9.10
N THR A 120 -5.20 -7.03 -10.22
CA THR A 120 -6.60 -7.04 -10.69
C THR A 120 -6.73 -7.57 -12.09
N SER A 121 -7.88 -8.19 -12.38
CA SER A 121 -8.26 -8.58 -13.74
C SER A 121 -8.41 -7.36 -14.65
N GLU A 122 -8.30 -7.57 -15.95
CA GLU A 122 -8.51 -6.55 -16.99
C GLU A 122 -9.88 -5.82 -16.87
N ALA A 123 -10.93 -6.51 -16.43
CA ALA A 123 -12.24 -5.90 -16.21
C ALA A 123 -12.21 -4.72 -15.22
N VAL A 124 -11.39 -4.80 -14.17
CA VAL A 124 -11.27 -3.77 -13.14
C VAL A 124 -10.62 -2.51 -13.72
N TRP A 125 -9.56 -2.68 -14.51
CA TRP A 125 -8.90 -1.60 -15.24
C TRP A 125 -9.86 -0.87 -16.18
N LYS A 126 -10.60 -1.64 -16.99
CA LYS A 126 -11.62 -1.11 -17.90
C LYS A 126 -12.72 -0.36 -17.16
N ALA A 127 -13.23 -0.90 -16.05
CA ALA A 127 -14.27 -0.25 -15.26
C ALA A 127 -13.80 1.06 -14.61
N LEU A 128 -12.53 1.12 -14.21
CA LEU A 128 -11.90 2.37 -13.73
C LEU A 128 -11.59 3.37 -14.86
N GLY A 129 -11.75 2.98 -16.14
CA GLY A 129 -11.39 3.80 -17.28
C GLY A 129 -9.88 4.07 -17.36
N LEU A 130 -9.09 3.04 -17.08
CA LEU A 130 -7.64 3.06 -17.12
C LEU A 130 -7.13 2.18 -18.27
N ASP A 131 -5.94 2.50 -18.73
CA ASP A 131 -5.22 1.76 -19.76
C ASP A 131 -4.30 0.75 -19.06
N SER A 132 -4.55 -0.54 -19.27
CA SER A 132 -3.81 -1.65 -18.66
C SER A 132 -2.41 -1.84 -19.24
N ASP A 133 -2.14 -1.32 -20.45
CA ASP A 133 -0.80 -1.37 -21.06
C ASP A 133 0.25 -0.56 -20.27
N ILE A 134 -0.18 0.32 -19.36
CA ILE A 134 0.69 1.06 -18.43
C ILE A 134 1.27 0.13 -17.34
N GLY A 135 0.59 -0.99 -17.05
CA GLY A 135 1.03 -2.03 -16.12
C GLY A 135 0.79 -1.71 -14.64
N GLU A 136 1.16 -0.51 -14.17
CA GLU A 136 1.04 -0.12 -12.75
C GLU A 136 0.41 1.27 -12.57
N VAL A 137 -0.55 1.40 -11.64
CA VAL A 137 -1.16 2.69 -11.28
C VAL A 137 -1.39 2.84 -9.78
N PRO A 138 -1.25 4.06 -9.22
CA PRO A 138 -1.52 4.28 -7.80
C PRO A 138 -3.02 4.30 -7.49
N VAL A 139 -3.42 3.57 -6.44
CA VAL A 139 -4.81 3.47 -5.97
C VAL A 139 -4.91 3.69 -4.47
N THR A 140 -6.14 3.84 -3.98
CA THR A 140 -6.49 3.54 -2.59
C THR A 140 -7.54 2.43 -2.58
N TRP A 141 -7.52 1.56 -1.57
CA TRP A 141 -8.54 0.53 -1.41
C TRP A 141 -9.04 0.42 0.03
N SER A 142 -10.26 -0.08 0.21
CA SER A 142 -10.80 -0.39 1.53
C SER A 142 -11.67 -1.64 1.45
N ASP A 143 -11.90 -2.29 2.58
CA ASP A 143 -13.01 -3.24 2.69
C ASP A 143 -14.32 -2.50 2.33
N ALA A 144 -15.24 -3.18 1.63
CA ALA A 144 -16.53 -2.64 1.22
C ALA A 144 -17.63 -2.82 2.28
#